data_AF-A0A1G0T718-F1
#
_entry.id   AF-A0A1G0T718-F1
#
_cell.length_a   1.000
_cell.length_b   1.000
_cell.length_c   1.000
_cell.angle_alpha   90.00
_cell.angle_beta   90.00
_cell.angle_gamma   90.00
#
_symmetry.space_group_name_H-M   'P 1'
#
loop_
_entity.id
_entity.type
_entity.pdbx_description
1 polymer ?
#
loop_
_entity_poly.entity_id
_entity_poly.type
_entity_poly.pdbx_seq_one_letter_code
_entity_poly.pdbx_strand_id
1 'polypeptide(L)'
;MNDVPIKSFQEEATHRELYRRSQDSIRVYNPTDKDYLVDWDGHKHRIPNKNRNDGWGQGMRILPRYIAEKYCREMKNQLINELNEKKLQDIKNKLEKSGATDVLYNANLLMERSHDFRTDNQDLIRKYYEILWLGIEEEFGLDQETKLLSEESQITVPAEEEILKKMANKKYIPETILTNENIDTSGQPSSKYPINKNRKDNLIKEVAI
;
A
#
# COMPACT_ATOMS: atom_id res chain seq x y z
N MET A 1 -41.31 -22.81 -3.27
CA MET A 1 -40.43 -22.34 -4.37
C MET A 1 -40.03 -20.94 -3.98
N ASN A 2 -38.74 -20.70 -3.73
CA ASN A 2 -38.27 -19.35 -3.40
C ASN A 2 -38.03 -18.64 -4.73
N ASP A 3 -38.78 -17.58 -4.99
CA ASP A 3 -38.57 -16.73 -6.17
C ASP A 3 -37.17 -16.12 -6.08
N VAL A 4 -36.31 -16.49 -7.04
CA VAL A 4 -34.99 -15.87 -7.18
C VAL A 4 -35.24 -14.45 -7.67
N PRO A 5 -34.82 -13.40 -6.93
CA PRO A 5 -35.02 -12.02 -7.37
C PRO A 5 -34.31 -11.82 -8.70
N ILE A 6 -35.07 -11.37 -9.71
CA ILE A 6 -34.52 -11.01 -11.01
C ILE A 6 -33.66 -9.77 -10.80
N LYS A 7 -32.33 -9.93 -10.88
CA LYS A 7 -31.38 -8.83 -10.78
C LYS A 7 -31.65 -7.83 -11.89
N SER A 8 -31.56 -6.54 -11.57
CA SER A 8 -31.68 -5.50 -12.60
C SER A 8 -30.47 -5.58 -13.55
N PHE A 9 -30.65 -5.14 -14.81
CA PHE A 9 -29.54 -5.05 -15.76
C PHE A 9 -28.36 -4.24 -15.22
N GLN A 10 -28.65 -3.22 -14.40
CA GLN A 10 -27.66 -2.36 -13.76
C GLN A 10 -26.86 -3.11 -12.68
N GLU A 11 -27.52 -3.94 -11.87
CA GLU A 11 -26.85 -4.77 -10.86
C GLU A 11 -25.94 -5.80 -11.52
N GLU A 12 -26.36 -6.41 -12.62
CA GLU A 12 -25.54 -7.36 -13.36
C GLU A 12 -24.31 -6.70 -13.98
N ALA A 13 -24.48 -5.53 -14.60
CA ALA A 13 -23.37 -4.74 -15.15
C ALA A 13 -22.38 -4.32 -14.06
N THR A 14 -22.88 -3.89 -12.90
CA THR A 14 -22.05 -3.52 -11.74
C THR A 14 -21.28 -4.72 -11.20
N HIS A 15 -21.95 -5.87 -11.04
CA HIS A 15 -21.31 -7.09 -10.57
C HIS A 15 -20.23 -7.57 -11.54
N ARG A 16 -20.48 -7.47 -12.85
CA ARG A 16 -19.51 -7.80 -13.90
C ARG A 16 -18.28 -6.89 -13.84
N GLU A 17 -18.50 -5.59 -13.67
CA GLU A 17 -17.41 -4.61 -13.55
C GLU A 17 -16.60 -4.78 -12.25
N LEU A 18 -17.26 -5.04 -11.12
CA LEU A 18 -16.58 -5.36 -9.87
C LEU A 18 -15.73 -6.63 -9.98
N TYR A 19 -16.28 -7.67 -10.61
CA TYR A 19 -15.54 -8.90 -10.87
C TYR A 19 -14.32 -8.64 -11.78
N ARG A 20 -14.49 -7.88 -12.86
CA ARG A 20 -13.39 -7.48 -13.76
C ARG A 20 -12.29 -6.75 -12.99
N ARG A 21 -12.64 -5.70 -12.23
CA ARG A 21 -11.68 -4.91 -11.44
C ARG A 21 -10.94 -5.74 -10.41
N SER A 22 -11.59 -6.76 -9.83
CA SER A 22 -10.94 -7.66 -8.88
C SER A 22 -9.77 -8.44 -9.50
N GLN A 23 -9.78 -8.63 -10.82
CA GLN A 23 -8.75 -9.33 -11.58
C GLN A 23 -7.61 -8.41 -12.06
N ASP A 24 -7.72 -7.10 -11.85
CA ASP A 24 -6.63 -6.17 -12.17
C ASP A 24 -5.37 -6.57 -11.38
N SER A 25 -4.21 -6.49 -12.03
CA SER A 25 -2.92 -6.74 -11.40
C SER A 25 -2.35 -5.43 -10.88
N ILE A 26 -2.10 -5.38 -9.58
CA ILE A 26 -1.60 -4.21 -8.85
C ILE A 26 -0.14 -4.44 -8.47
N ARG A 27 0.69 -3.44 -8.72
CA ARG A 27 2.07 -3.41 -8.25
C ARG A 27 2.12 -2.82 -6.85
N VAL A 28 2.70 -3.56 -5.91
CA VAL A 28 2.89 -3.16 -4.52
C VAL A 28 4.37 -3.10 -4.15
N TYR A 29 4.68 -2.37 -3.08
CA TYR A 29 6.02 -2.23 -2.53
C TYR A 29 6.06 -2.53 -1.02
N ASN A 30 7.07 -3.29 -0.59
CA ASN A 30 7.35 -3.56 0.80
C ASN A 30 8.51 -2.71 1.30
N PRO A 31 8.28 -1.73 2.19
CA PRO A 31 9.33 -0.87 2.73
C PRO A 31 10.14 -1.52 3.87
N THR A 32 9.78 -2.73 4.31
CA THR A 32 10.42 -3.39 5.45
C THR A 32 11.67 -4.18 5.04
N ASP A 33 12.52 -4.50 6.02
CA ASP A 33 13.72 -5.33 5.83
C ASP A 33 13.43 -6.84 5.79
N LYS A 34 12.18 -7.23 6.04
CA LYS A 34 11.74 -8.63 6.07
C LYS A 34 10.75 -8.91 4.94
N ASP A 35 10.80 -10.13 4.42
CA ASP A 35 9.79 -10.58 3.46
C ASP A 35 8.44 -10.65 4.20
N TYR A 36 7.37 -10.25 3.52
CA TYR A 36 6.01 -10.34 4.05
C TYR A 36 5.25 -11.48 3.37
N LEU A 37 4.45 -12.23 4.14
CA LEU A 37 3.63 -13.32 3.64
C LEU A 37 2.15 -12.98 3.87
N VAL A 38 1.43 -12.72 2.78
CA VAL A 38 -0.03 -12.53 2.81
C VAL A 38 -0.67 -13.89 2.63
N ASP A 39 -1.49 -14.32 3.59
CA ASP A 39 -2.28 -15.55 3.47
C ASP A 39 -3.65 -15.21 2.86
N TRP A 40 -4.03 -15.86 1.76
CA TRP A 40 -5.36 -15.73 1.18
C TRP A 40 -5.84 -17.10 0.71
N ASP A 41 -6.97 -17.55 1.26
CA ASP A 41 -7.59 -18.83 0.91
C ASP A 41 -6.61 -20.03 1.05
N GLY A 42 -5.77 -20.02 2.09
CA GLY A 42 -4.76 -21.06 2.36
C GLY A 42 -3.51 -20.96 1.49
N HIS A 43 -3.45 -20.00 0.56
CA HIS A 43 -2.29 -19.73 -0.27
C HIS A 43 -1.48 -18.54 0.27
N LYS A 44 -0.17 -18.73 0.38
CA LYS A 44 0.76 -17.69 0.86
C LYS A 44 1.39 -16.96 -0.32
N HIS A 45 1.17 -15.65 -0.38
CA HIS A 45 1.77 -14.75 -1.34
C HIS A 45 2.94 -14.01 -0.69
N ARG A 46 4.16 -14.23 -1.20
CA ARG A 46 5.36 -13.55 -0.70
C ARG A 46 5.59 -12.22 -1.39
N ILE A 47 5.83 -11.19 -0.59
CA ILE A 47 6.25 -9.87 -1.04
C ILE A 47 7.68 -9.67 -0.52
N PRO A 48 8.66 -9.53 -1.43
CA PRO A 48 10.07 -9.48 -1.04
C PRO A 48 10.35 -8.23 -0.20
N ASN A 49 11.35 -8.30 0.68
CA ASN A 49 11.81 -7.14 1.43
C ASN A 49 12.37 -6.04 0.51
N LYS A 50 12.54 -4.84 1.05
CA LYS A 50 12.98 -3.65 0.29
C LYS A 50 14.29 -3.83 -0.48
N ASN A 51 15.16 -4.75 -0.06
CA ASN A 51 16.47 -4.96 -0.66
C ASN A 51 16.50 -6.12 -1.67
N ARG A 52 15.50 -7.00 -1.65
CA ARG A 52 15.41 -8.20 -2.47
C ARG A 52 14.68 -7.91 -3.78
N ASN A 53 15.21 -8.43 -4.88
CA ASN A 53 14.62 -8.30 -6.22
C ASN A 53 14.22 -9.69 -6.75
N ASP A 54 12.92 -9.94 -6.83
CA ASP A 54 12.34 -11.19 -7.36
C ASP A 54 11.94 -11.06 -8.85
N GLY A 55 12.56 -10.13 -9.59
CA GLY A 55 12.32 -9.89 -11.03
C GLY A 55 11.40 -8.71 -11.34
N TRP A 56 10.78 -8.11 -10.32
CA TRP A 56 9.82 -6.99 -10.45
C TRP A 56 10.39 -5.66 -9.97
N GLY A 57 11.66 -5.62 -9.57
CA GLY A 57 12.28 -4.51 -8.86
C GLY A 57 12.46 -4.80 -7.36
N GLN A 58 13.29 -4.01 -6.71
CA GLN A 58 13.60 -4.14 -5.29
C GLN A 58 12.38 -3.88 -4.40
N GLY A 59 12.03 -4.86 -3.56
CA GLY A 59 10.86 -4.81 -2.68
C GLY A 59 9.52 -4.77 -3.38
N MET A 60 9.47 -5.03 -4.69
CA MET A 60 8.24 -4.93 -5.48
C MET A 60 7.66 -6.31 -5.78
N ARG A 61 6.33 -6.36 -5.86
CA ARG A 61 5.59 -7.54 -6.32
C ARG A 61 4.32 -7.11 -7.05
N ILE A 62 3.92 -7.90 -8.05
CA ILE A 62 2.61 -7.77 -8.69
C ILE A 62 1.66 -8.79 -8.06
N LEU A 63 0.48 -8.34 -7.67
CA LEU A 63 -0.55 -9.14 -7.03
C LEU A 63 -1.93 -8.79 -7.62
N PRO A 64 -2.89 -9.73 -7.64
CA PRO A 64 -4.29 -9.41 -7.89
C PRO A 64 -4.80 -8.34 -6.91
N ARG A 65 -5.70 -7.47 -7.37
CA ARG A 65 -6.23 -6.33 -6.60
C ARG A 65 -6.66 -6.68 -5.18
N TYR A 66 -7.45 -7.74 -5.02
CA TYR A 66 -7.96 -8.14 -3.70
C TYR A 66 -6.84 -8.55 -2.72
N ILE A 67 -5.76 -9.17 -3.20
CA ILE A 67 -4.58 -9.52 -2.37
C ILE A 67 -3.77 -8.27 -2.07
N ALA A 68 -3.58 -7.38 -3.06
CA ALA A 68 -2.87 -6.13 -2.88
C ALA A 68 -3.56 -5.23 -1.84
N GLU A 69 -4.89 -5.12 -1.87
CA GLU A 69 -5.67 -4.37 -0.88
C GLU A 69 -5.52 -4.96 0.53
N LYS A 70 -5.62 -6.30 0.66
CA LYS A 70 -5.39 -6.97 1.95
C LYS A 70 -3.98 -6.67 2.48
N TYR A 71 -2.97 -6.86 1.64
CA TYR A 71 -1.58 -6.58 2.01
C TYR A 71 -1.40 -5.15 2.50
N CYS A 72 -1.90 -4.16 1.74
CA CYS A 72 -1.72 -2.77 2.09
C CYS A 72 -2.39 -2.43 3.42
N ARG A 73 -3.59 -2.99 3.70
CA ARG A 73 -4.28 -2.82 5.00
C ARG A 73 -3.45 -3.37 6.16
N GLU A 74 -2.97 -4.61 6.03
CA GLU A 74 -2.20 -5.29 7.09
C GLU A 74 -0.84 -4.62 7.32
N MET A 75 -0.10 -4.35 6.24
CA MET A 75 1.22 -3.73 6.30
C MET A 75 1.15 -2.28 6.82
N LYS A 76 0.14 -1.50 6.41
CA LYS A 76 -0.09 -0.14 6.95
C LYS A 76 -0.26 -0.19 8.47
N ASN A 77 -1.11 -1.09 8.98
CA ASN A 77 -1.32 -1.25 10.41
C ASN A 77 -0.02 -1.63 11.14
N GLN A 78 0.76 -2.55 10.55
CA GLN A 78 2.05 -2.94 11.11
C GLN A 78 3.01 -1.75 11.19
N LEU A 79 3.16 -0.96 10.12
CA LEU A 79 4.06 0.20 10.09
C LEU A 79 3.64 1.29 11.10
N ILE A 80 2.34 1.52 11.26
CA ILE A 80 1.82 2.46 12.27
C ILE A 80 2.13 1.95 13.68
N ASN A 81 1.92 0.66 13.95
CA ASN A 81 2.21 0.08 15.27
C ASN A 81 3.70 0.15 15.60
N GLU A 82 4.59 -0.19 14.65
CA GLU A 82 6.04 -0.09 14.83
C GLU A 82 6.48 1.37 15.09
N LEU A 83 5.88 2.34 14.41
CA LEU A 83 6.12 3.77 14.65
C LEU A 83 5.70 4.18 16.07
N ASN A 84 4.53 3.74 16.52
CA ASN A 84 4.00 4.04 17.84
C ASN A 84 4.84 3.41 18.95
N GLU A 85 5.28 2.16 18.76
CA GLU A 85 6.17 1.47 19.70
C GLU A 85 7.52 2.18 19.82
N LYS A 86 8.13 2.57 18.70
CA LYS A 86 9.39 3.32 18.69
C LYS A 86 9.26 4.64 19.46
N LYS A 87 8.20 5.40 19.22
CA LYS A 87 7.96 6.67 19.91
C LYS A 87 7.69 6.48 21.40
N LEU A 88 6.92 5.47 21.78
CA LEU A 88 6.71 5.12 23.18
C LEU A 88 8.05 4.83 23.87
N GLN A 89 8.92 4.08 23.20
CA GLN A 89 10.25 3.79 23.74
C GLN A 89 11.12 5.06 23.86
N ASP A 90 11.07 5.96 22.88
CA ASP A 90 11.79 7.24 22.93
C ASP A 90 11.30 8.14 24.07
N ILE A 91 9.99 8.16 24.34
CA ILE A 91 9.41 8.90 25.49
C ILE A 91 9.87 8.27 26.81
N LYS A 92 9.82 6.95 26.94
CA LYS A 92 10.31 6.24 28.13
C LYS A 92 11.79 6.56 28.40
N ASN A 93 12.63 6.46 27.36
CA ASN A 93 14.06 6.77 27.46
C ASN A 93 14.31 8.23 27.88
N LYS A 94 13.48 9.18 27.42
CA LYS A 94 13.57 10.60 27.84
C LYS A 94 13.16 10.79 29.30
N LEU A 95 12.07 10.14 29.72
CA LEU A 95 11.57 10.22 31.10
C LEU A 95 12.55 9.59 32.11
N GLU A 96 13.13 8.43 31.77
CA GLU A 96 14.18 7.79 32.57
C GLU A 96 15.39 8.70 32.74
N LYS A 97 15.85 9.33 31.65
CA LYS A 97 16.95 10.30 31.70
C LYS A 97 16.63 11.54 32.55
N SER A 98 15.37 11.95 32.61
CA SER A 98 14.93 13.05 33.48
C SER A 98 14.71 12.65 34.95
N GLY A 99 14.84 11.37 35.30
CA GLY A 99 14.62 10.88 36.66
C GLY A 99 13.14 10.85 37.08
N ALA A 100 12.21 10.75 36.13
CA ALA A 100 10.79 10.70 36.42
C ALA A 100 10.42 9.40 37.17
N THR A 101 9.59 9.52 38.20
CA THR A 101 8.93 8.38 38.85
C THR A 101 7.80 7.86 37.94
N ASP A 102 7.53 6.56 37.95
CA ASP A 102 6.47 5.91 37.16
C ASP A 102 6.53 6.22 35.64
N VAL A 103 7.72 6.01 35.06
CA VAL A 103 8.02 6.20 33.63
C VAL A 103 6.97 5.61 32.70
N LEU A 104 6.52 4.38 32.97
CA LEU A 104 5.55 3.68 32.12
C LEU A 104 4.19 4.40 32.09
N TYR A 105 3.68 4.81 33.24
CA TYR A 105 2.41 5.52 33.35
C TYR A 105 2.49 6.88 32.63
N ASN A 106 3.56 7.64 32.90
CA ASN A 106 3.76 8.94 32.29
C ASN A 106 3.96 8.87 30.77
N ALA A 107 4.66 7.85 30.27
CA ALA A 107 4.83 7.63 28.84
C ALA A 107 3.50 7.31 28.13
N ASN A 108 2.69 6.44 28.73
CA ASN A 108 1.36 6.11 28.20
C ASN A 108 0.44 7.33 28.20
N LEU A 109 0.43 8.11 29.29
CA LEU A 109 -0.38 9.31 29.39
C LEU A 109 0.01 10.37 28.33
N LEU A 110 1.30 10.52 28.04
CA LEU A 110 1.77 11.41 26.98
C LEU A 110 1.31 10.93 25.60
N MET A 111 1.41 9.62 25.33
CA MET A 111 0.94 9.01 24.08
C MET A 111 -0.58 9.14 23.90
N GLU A 112 -1.37 8.98 24.97
CA GLU A 112 -2.83 9.14 24.93
C GLU A 112 -3.26 10.58 24.64
N ARG A 113 -2.49 11.57 25.13
CA ARG A 113 -2.78 12.99 24.91
C ARG A 113 -2.47 13.44 23.49
N SER A 114 -1.41 12.91 22.90
CA SER A 114 -1.06 13.20 21.51
C SER A 114 -2.02 12.53 20.54
N HIS A 115 -2.78 13.33 19.80
CA HIS A 115 -3.66 12.85 18.72
C HIS A 115 -2.89 12.28 17.51
N ASP A 116 -1.58 12.54 17.43
CA ASP A 116 -0.75 12.17 16.29
C ASP A 116 -0.49 10.66 16.17
N PHE A 117 -0.75 9.87 17.21
CA PHE A 117 -0.38 8.45 17.29
C PHE A 117 -1.57 7.49 17.19
N ARG A 118 -2.73 8.04 16.87
CA ARG A 118 -3.95 7.30 16.66
C ARG A 118 -3.93 6.60 15.30
N THR A 119 -4.27 5.30 15.29
CA THR A 119 -4.33 4.46 14.07
C THR A 119 -5.34 4.99 13.04
N ASP A 120 -6.22 5.89 13.46
CA ASP A 120 -7.24 6.62 12.73
C ASP A 120 -6.75 7.94 12.08
N ASN A 121 -5.49 8.33 12.23
CA ASN A 121 -4.94 9.51 11.54
C ASN A 121 -4.90 9.31 10.02
N GLN A 122 -5.79 10.01 9.31
CA GLN A 122 -5.97 9.87 7.86
C GLN A 122 -4.73 10.24 7.04
N ASP A 123 -3.93 11.20 7.48
CA ASP A 123 -2.76 11.66 6.73
C ASP A 123 -1.63 10.61 6.79
N LEU A 124 -1.44 9.98 7.96
CA LEU A 124 -0.52 8.86 8.12
C LEU A 124 -0.96 7.66 7.29
N ILE A 125 -2.25 7.33 7.33
CA ILE A 125 -2.84 6.26 6.52
C ILE A 125 -2.57 6.51 5.04
N ARG A 126 -2.88 7.73 4.54
CA ARG A 126 -2.64 8.12 3.15
C ARG A 126 -1.16 7.97 2.78
N LYS A 127 -0.25 8.51 3.60
CA LYS A 127 1.20 8.43 3.36
C LYS A 127 1.68 6.99 3.22
N TYR A 128 1.22 6.08 4.09
CA TYR A 128 1.59 4.67 3.98
C TYR A 128 0.98 3.98 2.76
N TYR A 129 -0.29 4.25 2.44
CA TYR A 129 -0.89 3.71 1.22
C TYR A 129 -0.17 4.18 -0.04
N GLU A 130 0.30 5.43 -0.11
CA GLU A 130 1.08 5.93 -1.24
C GLU A 130 2.43 5.22 -1.42
N ILE A 131 3.05 4.78 -0.33
CA ILE A 131 4.29 4.00 -0.36
C ILE A 131 4.02 2.55 -0.78
N LEU A 132 2.96 1.94 -0.24
CA LEU A 132 2.64 0.52 -0.43
C LEU A 132 2.01 0.25 -1.81
N TRP A 133 1.16 1.15 -2.31
CA TRP A 133 0.40 1.01 -3.55
C TRP A 133 1.05 1.81 -4.68
N LEU A 134 1.77 1.12 -5.57
CA LEU A 134 2.46 1.77 -6.70
C LEU A 134 1.50 2.06 -7.85
N GLY A 135 0.51 1.21 -8.09
CA GLY A 135 -0.54 1.41 -9.08
C GLY A 135 -0.95 0.13 -9.82
N ILE A 136 -1.91 0.26 -10.74
CA ILE A 136 -2.33 -0.81 -11.63
C ILE A 136 -1.25 -1.05 -12.69
N GLU A 137 -0.79 -2.29 -12.79
CA GLU A 137 0.14 -2.76 -13.84
C GLU A 137 -0.64 -3.20 -15.09
N GLU A 138 -1.64 -4.05 -14.90
CA GLU A 138 -2.43 -4.64 -15.98
C GLU A 138 -3.91 -4.55 -15.61
N GLU A 139 -4.69 -3.94 -16.50
CA GLU A 139 -6.14 -3.81 -16.38
C GLU A 139 -6.78 -4.95 -17.16
N PHE A 140 -7.61 -5.76 -16.51
CA PHE A 140 -8.21 -6.92 -17.15
C PHE A 140 -9.46 -6.51 -17.96
N GLY A 141 -9.60 -6.94 -19.21
CA GLY A 141 -10.89 -6.85 -19.94
C GLY A 141 -11.34 -5.46 -20.41
N LEU A 142 -10.42 -4.55 -20.73
CA LEU A 142 -10.73 -3.24 -21.33
C LEU A 142 -10.98 -3.35 -22.85
N ASP A 143 -12.06 -4.05 -23.24
CA ASP A 143 -12.62 -3.98 -24.60
C ASP A 143 -13.99 -3.27 -24.65
N GLN A 144 -14.50 -2.78 -23.50
CA GLN A 144 -15.77 -2.08 -23.44
C GLN A 144 -15.65 -0.81 -22.60
N GLU A 145 -16.00 0.33 -23.20
CA GLU A 145 -16.18 1.61 -22.50
C GLU A 145 -17.41 1.53 -21.60
N THR A 146 -17.27 0.92 -20.43
CA THR A 146 -18.30 1.03 -19.40
C THR A 146 -18.13 2.40 -18.75
N LYS A 147 -18.91 3.39 -19.21
CA LYS A 147 -19.15 4.62 -18.45
C LYS A 147 -19.74 4.21 -17.09
N LEU A 148 -18.87 4.13 -16.08
CA LEU A 148 -19.28 4.06 -14.69
C LEU A 148 -20.03 5.36 -14.39
N LEU A 149 -21.37 5.29 -14.32
CA LEU A 149 -22.16 6.34 -13.71
C LEU A 149 -21.73 6.39 -12.24
N SER A 150 -21.10 7.49 -11.86
CA SER A 150 -20.80 7.84 -10.48
C SER A 150 -22.12 8.17 -9.78
N GLU A 151 -22.94 7.17 -9.48
CA GLU A 151 -23.95 7.33 -8.46
C GLU A 151 -23.21 7.25 -7.12
N GLU A 152 -22.75 8.40 -6.67
CA GLU A 152 -22.29 8.64 -5.31
C GLU A 152 -23.48 8.45 -4.37
N SER A 153 -23.86 7.19 -4.12
CA SER A 153 -24.68 6.89 -2.95
C SER A 153 -23.91 7.42 -1.74
N GLN A 154 -24.49 8.40 -1.03
CA GLN A 154 -23.97 9.04 0.17
C GLN A 154 -23.95 8.07 1.37
N ILE A 155 -23.37 6.90 1.15
CA ILE A 155 -23.03 5.98 2.23
C ILE A 155 -21.83 6.62 2.92
N THR A 156 -21.91 6.78 4.24
CA THR A 156 -20.76 7.19 5.06
C THR A 156 -19.70 6.10 4.97
N VAL A 157 -18.85 6.19 3.94
CA VAL A 157 -17.74 5.27 3.73
C VAL A 157 -16.66 5.58 4.77
N PRO A 158 -16.07 4.59 5.45
CA PRO A 158 -14.94 4.83 6.32
C PRO A 158 -13.82 5.57 5.57
N ALA A 159 -13.19 6.57 6.19
CA ALA A 159 -12.19 7.42 5.53
C ALA A 159 -11.05 6.65 4.85
N GLU A 160 -10.69 5.48 5.39
CA GLU A 160 -9.71 4.59 4.78
C GLU A 160 -10.14 4.06 3.40
N GLU A 161 -11.41 3.71 3.24
CA GLU A 161 -11.92 3.19 1.98
C GLU A 161 -12.03 4.31 0.92
N GLU A 162 -12.24 5.57 1.33
CA GLU A 162 -12.11 6.70 0.40
C GLU A 162 -10.68 6.86 -0.14
N ILE A 163 -9.67 6.68 0.72
CA ILE A 163 -8.26 6.72 0.31
C ILE A 163 -7.98 5.58 -0.67
N LEU A 164 -8.43 4.37 -0.37
CA LEU A 164 -8.30 3.22 -1.28
C LEU A 164 -9.01 3.47 -2.61
N LYS A 165 -10.22 4.03 -2.61
CA LYS A 165 -10.95 4.37 -3.85
C LYS A 165 -10.20 5.38 -4.71
N LYS A 166 -9.58 6.39 -4.10
CA LYS A 166 -8.73 7.37 -4.81
C LYS A 166 -7.48 6.71 -5.41
N MET A 167 -6.88 5.77 -4.68
CA MET A 167 -5.68 5.04 -5.12
C MET A 167 -5.98 3.92 -6.13
N ALA A 168 -7.21 3.39 -6.11
CA ALA A 168 -7.62 2.22 -6.89
C ALA A 168 -7.52 2.41 -8.40
N ASN A 169 -7.57 3.66 -8.87
CA ASN A 169 -7.52 4.04 -10.29
C ASN A 169 -6.15 4.61 -10.70
N LYS A 170 -5.17 4.65 -9.79
CA LYS A 170 -3.83 5.14 -10.08
C LYS A 170 -3.11 4.14 -10.97
N LYS A 171 -2.85 4.50 -12.23
CA LYS A 171 -2.01 3.71 -13.14
C LYS A 171 -0.56 3.75 -12.70
N TYR A 172 0.11 2.60 -12.76
CA TYR A 172 1.54 2.56 -12.52
C TYR A 172 2.27 3.23 -13.69
N ILE A 173 3.06 4.26 -13.39
CA ILE A 173 3.93 4.91 -14.38
C ILE A 173 5.35 4.42 -14.05
N PRO A 174 5.96 3.56 -14.89
CA PRO A 174 7.37 3.22 -14.71
C PRO A 174 8.17 4.52 -14.83
N GLU A 175 9.06 4.81 -13.87
CA GLU A 175 9.93 5.98 -13.97
C GLU A 175 10.76 5.85 -15.26
N THR A 176 10.42 6.65 -16.28
CA THR A 176 11.12 6.65 -17.55
C THR A 176 12.55 7.10 -17.31
N ILE A 177 13.50 6.21 -17.54
CA ILE A 177 14.91 6.54 -17.54
C ILE A 177 15.13 7.43 -18.76
N LEU A 178 15.51 8.69 -18.57
CA LEU A 178 16.22 9.45 -19.60
C LEU A 178 17.57 8.77 -19.78
N THR A 179 17.64 7.77 -20.65
CA THR A 179 18.89 7.18 -21.09
C THR A 179 19.59 8.23 -21.94
N ASN A 180 20.61 8.88 -21.40
CA ASN A 180 21.65 9.46 -22.24
C ASN A 180 22.23 8.30 -23.05
N GLU A 181 21.93 8.30 -24.34
CA GLU A 181 22.48 7.35 -25.31
C GLU A 181 24.00 7.49 -25.32
N ASN A 182 24.68 6.51 -24.73
CA ASN A 182 25.98 6.07 -25.21
C ASN A 182 25.82 4.61 -25.58
N ILE A 183 25.68 4.38 -26.88
CA ILE A 183 25.59 3.08 -27.51
C ILE A 183 26.99 2.46 -27.41
N ASP A 184 27.21 1.57 -26.45
CA ASP A 184 28.30 0.61 -26.52
C ASP A 184 27.74 -0.78 -26.88
N THR A 185 28.15 -1.23 -28.05
CA THR A 185 27.77 -2.49 -28.69
C THR A 185 28.59 -3.62 -28.09
N SER A 186 28.09 -4.26 -27.03
CA SER A 186 28.54 -5.61 -26.69
C SER A 186 27.36 -6.43 -26.17
N GLY A 187 26.93 -7.40 -26.98
CA GLY A 187 25.80 -8.26 -26.71
C GLY A 187 25.97 -9.09 -25.44
N GLN A 188 25.28 -8.68 -24.38
CA GLN A 188 24.79 -9.55 -23.33
C GLN A 188 23.35 -9.15 -22.99
N PRO A 189 22.43 -10.10 -22.72
CA PRO A 189 21.07 -9.78 -22.33
C PRO A 189 21.07 -9.10 -20.95
N SER A 190 21.08 -7.77 -20.96
CA SER A 190 21.00 -6.96 -19.74
C SER A 190 19.62 -7.12 -19.10
N SER A 191 19.60 -7.53 -17.84
CA SER A 191 18.47 -7.41 -16.92
C SER A 191 17.84 -6.01 -17.04
N LYS A 192 16.58 -5.94 -17.50
CA LYS A 192 15.93 -4.75 -18.06
C LYS A 192 15.55 -3.63 -17.08
N TYR A 193 16.07 -3.59 -15.85
CA TYR A 193 15.67 -2.54 -14.90
C TYR A 193 16.86 -2.06 -14.04
N PRO A 194 17.59 -1.01 -14.45
CA PRO A 194 18.50 -0.31 -13.54
C PRO A 194 17.70 0.58 -12.56
N ILE A 195 18.13 0.57 -11.30
CA ILE A 195 17.42 1.15 -10.14
C ILE A 195 18.02 2.51 -9.80
N ASN A 196 17.18 3.55 -9.67
CA ASN A 196 17.58 4.83 -9.09
C ASN A 196 17.17 4.89 -7.60
N LYS A 197 18.15 4.80 -6.71
CA LYS A 197 17.96 4.79 -5.24
C LYS A 197 17.50 6.15 -4.66
N ASN A 198 17.64 7.24 -5.41
CA ASN A 198 17.65 8.59 -4.83
C ASN A 198 16.28 9.18 -4.45
N ARG A 199 15.16 8.67 -4.96
CA ARG A 199 13.83 9.23 -4.63
C ARG A 199 13.16 8.55 -3.43
N LYS A 200 13.41 7.25 -3.23
CA LYS A 200 12.82 6.47 -2.13
C LYS A 200 13.51 6.73 -0.79
N ASP A 201 14.81 6.97 -0.80
CA ASP A 201 15.57 7.23 0.43
C ASP A 201 15.18 8.57 1.10
N ASN A 202 14.67 9.54 0.35
CA ASN A 202 14.22 10.82 0.93
C ASN A 202 12.87 10.71 1.64
N LEU A 203 11.93 9.91 1.13
CA LEU A 203 10.64 9.66 1.81
C LEU A 203 10.79 8.78 3.06
N ILE A 204 11.76 7.86 3.06
CA ILE A 204 12.05 7.00 4.23
C ILE A 204 12.80 7.79 5.32
N LYS A 205 13.70 8.71 4.94
CA LYS A 205 14.43 9.54 5.90
C LYS A 205 13.53 10.54 6.65
N GLU A 206 12.46 11.02 6.03
CA GLU A 206 11.48 11.90 6.72
C GLU A 206 10.55 11.16 7.69
N VAL A 207 10.46 9.83 7.64
CA VAL A 207 9.69 9.02 8.61
C VAL A 207 10.56 8.52 9.77
N ALA A 208 11.89 8.54 9.60
CA ALA A 208 12.84 8.04 10.59
C ALA A 208 13.25 9.06 11.67
N ILE A 209 12.72 10.30 11.64
CA ILE A 209 12.96 11.36 12.64
C ILE A 209 11.90 11.30 13.75
#